data_AF-A0A953TYI9-F1
#
_entry.id   AF-A0A953TYI9-F1
#
_cell.length_a   1.000
_cell.length_b   1.000
_cell.length_c   1.000
_cell.angle_alpha   90.00
_cell.angle_beta   90.00
_cell.angle_gamma   90.00
#
_symmetry.space_group_name_H-M   'P 1'
#
loop_
_entity.id
_entity.type
_entity.pdbx_description
1 polymer ?
#
loop_
_entity_poly.entity_id
_entity_poly.type
_entity_poly.pdbx_seq_one_letter_code
_entity_poly.pdbx_strand_id
1 'polypeptide(L)'
;MALDSRRAFLRTLLAACASGWTYSSSMAQLLPSDNSFRVRLSHLFTSEGNRLRQILLLTPPKEVSQGNVEVLIGKRSEKIDLGSVKKIAGEYYLPITPVEQNEIATLVLTSDSRKLETALDVRPIRHWEVFLIHNSHQDPGFLDLPSKLRLRFIPFIDDAMKFCEQTDSWPEGSKFKWNIEVGYLMEDYWKARGEEKVRQVMDWIKKGRMTIGGFYCSMDTDFMSSETLHRAVYYATNRLSDKFGINLEGAILDDVNGFAWGLVEVMAKSGLRYLVMGSNGDRDNMQNGNAPTLFYLAGPDGSEILIWRSVQYVEGFDLLTFDDPYTGRNVKGLDMKQGERTIARYFDRHERSGYPFEAIALQVASDFTPPFIQLSEVGRDWNAAWAFPRLRVSTIPEFFHHIEQHHKDQIPHLRGGAPDGWVDLQPGEAESAALGRRVENYLPDVERLATLEHLVANGPARQEDFLNAYNELCLWEEHTIEWWDIRADRYVDESEGGGKKHWEEKVGGPRFRAWRQRRSGWSMSRAAMRSPPRSKSWRALPTKLFSWRRMYPRWDIAPSASNLAARAPAAIHLWWVKERSRTNSTSSTFSGRMGPSST
;
A
#
# COMPACT_ATOMS: atom_id res chain seq x y z
N MET A 1 -7.09 4.20 45.61
CA MET A 1 -6.31 3.58 44.50
C MET A 1 -6.93 3.85 43.12
N ALA A 2 -8.01 3.17 42.70
CA ALA A 2 -8.53 3.31 41.32
C ALA A 2 -9.17 4.68 40.96
N LEU A 3 -9.50 5.52 41.95
CA LEU A 3 -9.96 6.90 41.74
C LEU A 3 -8.80 7.90 41.62
N ASP A 4 -7.68 7.60 42.28
CA ASP A 4 -6.51 8.48 42.34
C ASP A 4 -5.75 8.47 41.01
N SER A 5 -5.69 7.33 40.32
CA SER A 5 -5.09 7.24 38.98
C SER A 5 -5.79 8.12 37.94
N ARG A 6 -7.12 8.29 38.03
CA ARG A 6 -7.86 9.23 37.16
C ARG A 6 -7.62 10.70 37.52
N ARG A 7 -7.50 11.03 38.81
CA ARG A 7 -7.14 12.38 39.26
C ARG A 7 -5.68 12.73 38.95
N ALA A 8 -4.78 11.76 39.04
CA ALA A 8 -3.40 11.87 38.59
C ALA A 8 -3.35 12.10 37.07
N PHE A 9 -3.98 11.24 36.26
CA PHE A 9 -4.02 11.39 34.80
C PHE A 9 -4.59 12.75 34.37
N LEU A 10 -5.70 13.20 34.96
CA LEU A 10 -6.27 14.53 34.65
C LEU A 10 -5.36 15.67 35.13
N ARG A 11 -4.63 15.53 36.24
CA ARG A 11 -3.62 16.51 36.66
C ARG A 11 -2.40 16.51 35.76
N THR A 12 -1.93 15.36 35.28
CA THR A 12 -0.83 15.27 34.31
C THR A 12 -1.25 15.86 32.96
N LEU A 13 -2.49 15.63 32.52
CA LEU A 13 -3.04 16.20 31.29
C LEU A 13 -3.16 17.74 31.40
N LEU A 14 -3.76 18.24 32.49
CA LEU A 14 -3.87 19.68 32.75
C LEU A 14 -2.49 20.34 32.99
N ALA A 15 -1.54 19.62 33.59
CA ALA A 15 -0.16 20.07 33.71
C ALA A 15 0.51 20.15 32.33
N ALA A 16 0.36 19.14 31.46
CA ALA A 16 0.87 19.18 30.09
C ALA A 16 0.24 20.30 29.23
N CYS A 17 -0.99 20.74 29.56
CA CYS A 17 -1.62 21.92 28.96
C CYS A 17 -1.20 23.26 29.61
N ALA A 18 -0.52 23.26 30.76
CA ALA A 18 -0.18 24.45 31.54
C ALA A 18 1.33 24.73 31.63
N SER A 19 2.16 23.69 31.72
CA SER A 19 3.57 23.77 31.35
C SER A 19 3.64 23.85 29.83
N GLY A 20 4.15 24.96 29.31
CA GLY A 20 4.19 25.26 27.87
C GLY A 20 5.14 24.37 27.06
N TRP A 21 4.86 23.07 26.99
CA TRP A 21 5.28 22.24 25.87
C TRP A 21 4.51 22.73 24.64
N THR A 22 5.13 23.68 23.93
CA THR A 22 4.69 24.11 22.61
C THR A 22 4.88 22.95 21.64
N TYR A 23 3.91 22.03 21.64
CA TYR A 23 3.56 21.35 20.40
C TYR A 23 3.34 22.45 19.36
N SER A 24 4.26 22.54 18.40
CA SER A 24 4.05 23.38 17.23
C SER A 24 3.03 22.69 16.33
N SER A 25 1.76 22.75 16.75
CA SER A 25 0.68 22.84 15.77
C SER A 25 1.04 24.01 14.87
N SER A 26 1.30 23.72 13.58
CA SER A 26 1.68 24.68 12.55
C SER A 26 0.98 26.02 12.77
N MET A 27 1.77 27.07 13.00
CA MET A 27 1.25 28.35 13.49
C MET A 27 0.17 28.89 12.55
N ALA A 28 -0.83 29.54 13.15
CA ALA A 28 -2.01 29.95 12.40
C ALA A 28 -1.63 31.04 11.39
N GLN A 29 -2.05 30.87 10.14
CA GLN A 29 -2.02 31.91 9.13
C GLN A 29 -2.59 33.21 9.71
N LEU A 30 -1.82 34.30 9.62
CA LEU A 30 -2.27 35.64 9.96
C LEU A 30 -3.19 36.16 8.84
N LEU A 31 -4.42 35.62 8.87
CA LEU A 31 -5.52 36.01 8.00
C LEU A 31 -5.79 37.51 8.12
N PRO A 32 -6.18 38.20 7.03
CA PRO A 32 -6.57 39.60 7.09
C PRO A 32 -7.68 39.84 8.10
N SER A 33 -7.72 41.02 8.72
CA SER A 33 -8.75 41.41 9.68
C SER A 33 -10.18 41.38 9.11
N ASP A 34 -10.33 41.30 7.78
CA ASP A 34 -11.59 41.16 7.05
C ASP A 34 -11.76 39.81 6.30
N ASN A 35 -10.77 38.90 6.38
CA ASN A 35 -10.70 37.66 5.59
C ASN A 35 -10.80 37.85 4.05
N SER A 36 -10.52 39.05 3.52
CA SER A 36 -10.79 39.43 2.13
C SER A 36 -10.12 38.55 1.07
N PHE A 37 -8.90 38.09 1.30
CA PHE A 37 -8.17 37.20 0.41
C PHE A 37 -7.30 36.20 1.19
N ARG A 38 -6.91 35.09 0.52
CA ARG A 38 -6.13 34.02 1.14
C ARG A 38 -4.94 33.65 0.26
N VAL A 39 -3.81 33.37 0.90
CA VAL A 39 -2.59 32.91 0.24
C VAL A 39 -2.12 31.64 0.94
N ARG A 40 -1.61 30.65 0.20
CA ARG A 40 -0.98 29.45 0.77
C ARG A 40 0.35 29.16 0.09
N LEU A 41 1.27 28.56 0.83
CA LEU A 41 2.48 27.96 0.26
C LEU A 41 2.07 26.73 -0.56
N SER A 42 2.73 26.51 -1.70
CA SER A 42 2.54 25.29 -2.51
C SER A 42 3.82 24.47 -2.54
N HIS A 43 3.69 23.19 -2.88
CA HIS A 43 4.83 22.31 -3.17
C HIS A 43 5.37 22.48 -4.61
N LEU A 44 4.74 23.35 -5.41
CA LEU A 44 5.11 23.62 -6.79
C LEU A 44 6.29 24.61 -6.93
N PHE A 45 7.11 24.37 -7.95
CA PHE A 45 8.12 25.29 -8.46
C PHE A 45 8.00 25.44 -9.99
N THR A 46 8.44 26.58 -10.52
CA THR A 46 8.57 26.83 -11.96
C THR A 46 9.96 27.35 -12.31
N SER A 47 10.37 27.21 -13.57
CA SER A 47 11.61 27.81 -14.09
C SER A 47 11.32 29.09 -14.86
N GLU A 48 12.05 30.16 -14.56
CA GLU A 48 12.06 31.42 -15.30
C GLU A 48 13.47 31.63 -15.87
N GLY A 49 13.68 31.15 -17.10
CA GLY A 49 15.02 30.98 -17.67
C GLY A 49 15.85 30.05 -16.78
N ASN A 50 17.02 30.51 -16.35
CA ASN A 50 17.92 29.75 -15.47
C ASN A 50 17.61 29.90 -13.97
N ARG A 51 16.47 30.51 -13.58
CA ARG A 51 16.09 30.71 -12.18
C ARG A 51 14.94 29.80 -11.79
N LEU A 52 15.10 29.06 -10.70
CA LEU A 52 14.00 28.34 -10.05
C LEU A 52 13.16 29.34 -9.23
N ARG A 53 11.84 29.16 -9.23
CA ARG A 53 10.87 30.03 -8.56
C ARG A 53 9.91 29.16 -7.76
N GLN A 54 9.71 29.49 -6.48
CA GLN A 54 8.76 28.81 -5.59
C GLN A 54 7.36 29.42 -5.79
N ILE A 55 6.29 28.61 -5.74
CA ILE A 55 4.93 29.10 -5.98
C ILE A 55 4.20 29.41 -4.65
N LEU A 56 3.66 30.62 -4.56
CA LEU A 56 2.56 30.94 -3.62
C LEU A 56 1.23 30.93 -4.38
N LEU A 57 0.17 30.40 -3.77
CA LEU A 57 -1.16 30.31 -4.38
C LEU A 57 -2.11 31.31 -3.71
N LEU A 58 -2.55 32.31 -4.49
CA LEU A 58 -3.44 33.37 -4.03
C LEU A 58 -4.88 33.13 -4.52
N THR A 59 -5.80 32.98 -3.57
CA THR A 59 -7.25 33.12 -3.79
C THR A 59 -7.64 34.59 -3.57
N PRO A 60 -8.10 35.33 -4.60
CA PRO A 60 -8.44 36.74 -4.49
C PRO A 60 -9.81 36.95 -3.79
N PRO A 61 -10.16 38.20 -3.43
CA PRO A 61 -11.55 38.59 -3.23
C PRO A 61 -12.36 38.37 -4.52
N LYS A 62 -13.68 38.18 -4.44
CA LYS A 62 -14.53 37.90 -5.62
C LYS A 62 -14.51 39.02 -6.65
N GLU A 63 -14.30 40.24 -6.20
CA GLU A 63 -14.34 41.47 -6.98
C GLU A 63 -13.03 41.74 -7.74
N VAL A 64 -11.94 41.03 -7.42
CA VAL A 64 -10.59 41.29 -7.97
C VAL A 64 -10.28 40.34 -9.12
N SER A 65 -10.29 40.87 -10.34
CA SER A 65 -9.95 40.15 -11.57
C SER A 65 -8.60 40.54 -12.17
N GLN A 66 -8.06 41.70 -11.80
CA GLN A 66 -6.76 42.26 -12.21
C GLN A 66 -6.12 42.95 -11.01
N GLY A 67 -4.83 43.27 -11.06
CA GLY A 67 -4.14 43.94 -9.96
C GLY A 67 -2.68 43.52 -9.83
N ASN A 68 -1.97 44.13 -8.89
CA ASN A 68 -0.58 43.80 -8.58
C ASN A 68 -0.49 43.26 -7.15
N VAL A 69 0.38 42.27 -6.94
CA VAL A 69 0.77 41.77 -5.63
C VAL A 69 2.23 42.13 -5.38
N GLU A 70 2.52 42.84 -4.30
CA GLU A 70 3.89 42.99 -3.80
C GLU A 70 4.12 41.97 -2.68
N VAL A 71 5.15 41.13 -2.83
CA VAL A 71 5.55 40.12 -1.85
C VAL A 71 6.84 40.57 -1.16
N LEU A 72 6.75 40.80 0.14
CA LEU A 72 7.84 41.28 0.98
C LEU A 72 8.36 40.13 1.85
N ILE A 73 9.62 39.73 1.66
CA ILE A 73 10.28 38.64 2.41
C ILE A 73 11.63 39.14 2.95
N GLY A 74 11.66 39.46 4.24
CA GLY A 74 12.85 40.04 4.89
C GLY A 74 13.22 41.40 4.30
N LYS A 75 14.25 41.43 3.44
CA LYS A 75 14.69 42.62 2.67
C LYS A 75 14.36 42.55 1.18
N ARG A 76 13.75 41.46 0.71
CA ARG A 76 13.34 41.24 -0.68
C ARG A 76 11.94 41.81 -0.89
N SER A 77 11.74 42.56 -1.98
CA SER A 77 10.41 42.89 -2.52
C SER A 77 10.31 42.34 -3.93
N GLU A 78 9.24 41.60 -4.22
CA GLU A 78 8.92 41.09 -5.54
C GLU A 78 7.51 41.50 -5.93
N LYS A 79 7.39 42.34 -6.97
CA LYS A 79 6.11 42.83 -7.48
C LYS A 79 5.66 42.02 -8.69
N ILE A 80 4.48 41.42 -8.58
CA ILE A 80 3.91 40.45 -9.52
C ILE A 80 2.58 41.00 -10.04
N ASP A 81 2.42 41.09 -11.36
CA ASP A 81 1.15 41.42 -12.00
C ASP A 81 0.26 40.17 -12.11
N LEU A 82 -0.97 40.24 -11.59
CA LEU A 82 -1.95 39.16 -11.69
C LEU A 82 -2.35 38.86 -13.14
N GLY A 83 -2.19 39.81 -14.06
CA GLY A 83 -2.35 39.59 -15.51
C GLY A 83 -1.24 38.76 -16.16
N SER A 84 -0.07 38.64 -15.51
CA SER A 84 1.13 37.99 -16.06
C SER A 84 1.31 36.51 -15.65
N VAL A 85 0.60 36.05 -14.62
CA VAL A 85 0.80 34.73 -14.00
C VAL A 85 -0.28 33.71 -14.36
N LYS A 86 0.04 32.42 -14.23
CA LYS A 86 -0.94 31.33 -14.41
C LYS A 86 -2.09 31.49 -13.39
N LYS A 87 -3.33 31.46 -13.88
CA LYS A 87 -4.56 31.41 -13.06
C LYS A 87 -5.29 30.11 -13.33
N ILE A 88 -5.36 29.22 -12.33
CA ILE A 88 -6.00 27.90 -12.46
C ILE A 88 -7.11 27.80 -11.43
N ALA A 89 -8.34 27.54 -11.88
CA ALA A 89 -9.54 27.35 -11.05
C ALA A 89 -9.85 28.47 -10.03
N GLY A 90 -9.36 29.70 -10.27
CA GLY A 90 -9.55 30.86 -9.41
C GLY A 90 -8.36 31.19 -8.50
N GLU A 91 -7.37 30.31 -8.38
CA GLU A 91 -6.10 30.61 -7.69
C GLU A 91 -5.07 31.17 -8.70
N TYR A 92 -4.37 32.23 -8.32
CA TYR A 92 -3.21 32.77 -9.06
C TYR A 92 -1.91 32.16 -8.50
N TYR A 93 -1.01 31.79 -9.40
CA TYR A 93 0.24 31.08 -9.09
C TYR A 93 1.38 32.10 -9.13
N LEU A 94 1.71 32.66 -7.97
CA LEU A 94 2.69 33.74 -7.81
C LEU A 94 4.10 33.15 -7.72
N PRO A 95 4.99 33.35 -8.72
CA PRO A 95 6.37 32.89 -8.65
C PRO A 95 7.21 33.87 -7.81
N ILE A 96 7.83 33.36 -6.75
CA ILE A 96 8.76 34.10 -5.89
C ILE A 96 10.15 33.48 -5.93
N THR A 97 11.17 34.21 -5.49
CA THR A 97 12.48 33.63 -5.21
C THR A 97 12.34 32.65 -4.05
N PRO A 98 12.84 31.41 -4.15
CA PRO A 98 12.81 30.46 -3.05
C PRO A 98 13.39 31.03 -1.75
N VAL A 99 12.90 30.55 -0.61
CA VAL A 99 13.43 30.89 0.70
C VAL A 99 14.37 29.79 1.21
N GLU A 100 15.51 30.18 1.78
CA GLU A 100 16.55 29.26 2.28
C GLU A 100 16.34 28.87 3.75
N GLN A 101 15.48 29.63 4.46
CA GLN A 101 15.10 29.44 5.85
C GLN A 101 13.62 29.83 6.04
N ASN A 102 13.06 29.55 7.21
CA ASN A 102 11.70 29.99 7.53
C ASN A 102 11.66 31.53 7.68
N GLU A 103 10.79 32.19 6.93
CA GLU A 103 10.57 33.64 6.96
C GLU A 103 9.06 33.93 6.97
N ILE A 104 8.67 35.17 7.33
CA ILE A 104 7.30 35.66 7.14
C ILE A 104 7.26 36.44 5.82
N ALA A 105 6.37 36.06 4.91
CA ALA A 105 6.06 36.82 3.71
C ALA A 105 4.83 37.70 3.95
N THR A 106 4.97 39.02 3.83
CA THR A 106 3.84 39.94 3.77
C THR A 106 3.43 40.12 2.32
N LEU A 107 2.16 39.85 1.99
CA LEU A 107 1.61 40.04 0.64
C LEU A 107 0.64 41.21 0.61
N VAL A 108 0.91 42.16 -0.28
CA VAL A 108 0.14 43.39 -0.50
C VAL A 108 -0.56 43.30 -1.85
N LEU A 109 -1.87 43.05 -1.85
CA LEU A 109 -2.70 43.03 -3.04
C LEU A 109 -3.27 44.44 -3.32
N THR A 110 -3.03 44.96 -4.53
CA THR A 110 -3.51 46.27 -4.99
C THR A 110 -4.37 46.11 -6.24
N SER A 111 -5.65 46.50 -6.16
CA SER A 111 -6.64 46.42 -7.24
C SER A 111 -7.65 47.56 -7.10
N ASP A 112 -7.95 48.29 -8.18
CA ASP A 112 -9.02 49.31 -8.27
C ASP A 112 -9.16 50.22 -7.03
N SER A 113 -8.05 50.85 -6.65
CA SER A 113 -7.90 51.74 -5.47
C SER A 113 -8.00 51.07 -4.09
N ARG A 114 -8.19 49.74 -4.01
CA ARG A 114 -8.09 48.98 -2.75
C ARG A 114 -6.68 48.42 -2.57
N LYS A 115 -6.13 48.59 -1.36
CA LYS A 115 -4.95 47.89 -0.85
C LYS A 115 -5.40 46.90 0.22
N LEU A 116 -5.08 45.62 0.06
CA LEU A 116 -5.34 44.55 1.03
C LEU A 116 -4.01 43.90 1.42
N GLU A 117 -3.88 43.46 2.66
CA GLU A 117 -2.61 42.94 3.20
C GLU A 117 -2.85 41.65 4.00
N THR A 118 -1.93 40.69 3.88
CA THR A 118 -1.95 39.40 4.60
C THR A 118 -0.52 38.95 4.89
N ALA A 119 -0.33 38.05 5.85
CA ALA A 119 0.96 37.43 6.12
C ALA A 119 0.88 35.90 6.04
N LEU A 120 1.96 35.29 5.55
CA LEU A 120 2.11 33.86 5.36
C LEU A 120 3.49 33.41 5.83
N ASP A 121 3.55 32.38 6.66
CA ASP A 121 4.80 31.68 6.95
C ASP A 121 5.30 30.95 5.68
N VAL A 122 6.47 31.33 5.20
CA VAL A 122 7.14 30.71 4.05
C VAL A 122 8.36 29.92 4.54
N ARG A 123 8.59 28.76 3.94
CA ARG A 123 9.68 27.84 4.30
C ARG A 123 10.33 27.22 3.06
N PRO A 124 11.56 26.70 3.17
CA PRO A 124 12.10 25.79 2.18
C PRO A 124 11.13 24.62 1.98
N ILE A 125 10.90 24.26 0.72
CA ILE A 125 10.07 23.13 0.32
C ILE A 125 10.97 22.13 -0.40
N ARG A 126 10.80 20.83 -0.10
CA ARG A 126 11.58 19.76 -0.68
C ARG A 126 11.30 19.64 -2.18
N HIS A 127 12.34 19.47 -2.99
CA HIS A 127 12.23 19.28 -4.43
C HIS A 127 11.84 17.83 -4.75
N TRP A 128 10.56 17.48 -4.57
CA TRP A 128 10.12 16.09 -4.63
C TRP A 128 10.24 15.46 -6.03
N GLU A 129 10.67 14.20 -6.06
CA GLU A 129 10.63 13.30 -7.21
C GLU A 129 9.59 12.20 -6.90
N VAL A 130 8.61 12.00 -7.78
CA VAL A 130 7.43 11.15 -7.53
C VAL A 130 7.39 10.01 -8.53
N PHE A 131 7.62 8.81 -8.04
CA PHE A 131 7.71 7.58 -8.83
C PHE A 131 6.32 6.92 -8.90
N LEU A 132 5.70 7.01 -10.06
CA LEU A 132 4.37 6.46 -10.36
C LEU A 132 4.54 4.99 -10.76
N ILE A 133 4.26 4.10 -9.82
CA ILE A 133 4.32 2.65 -10.01
C ILE A 133 2.98 2.21 -10.59
N HIS A 134 3.00 1.74 -11.83
CA HIS A 134 1.80 1.45 -12.61
C HIS A 134 1.65 -0.05 -12.80
N ASN A 135 0.57 -0.63 -12.26
CA ASN A 135 0.20 -2.05 -12.34
C ASN A 135 -1.34 -2.21 -12.37
N SER A 136 -1.79 -3.41 -12.67
CA SER A 136 -3.18 -3.85 -12.44
C SER A 136 -3.14 -4.78 -11.24
N HIS A 137 -4.07 -4.61 -10.30
CA HIS A 137 -4.26 -5.58 -9.23
C HIS A 137 -5.21 -6.68 -9.72
N GLN A 138 -4.85 -7.94 -9.48
CA GLN A 138 -5.46 -9.08 -10.15
C GLN A 138 -5.96 -10.15 -9.17
N ASP A 139 -7.26 -10.12 -8.91
CA ASP A 139 -7.96 -11.13 -8.11
C ASP A 139 -8.56 -12.23 -9.01
N PRO A 140 -7.90 -13.39 -9.21
CA PRO A 140 -8.47 -14.46 -10.02
C PRO A 140 -9.74 -15.07 -9.43
N GLY A 141 -9.98 -15.00 -8.12
CA GLY A 141 -11.15 -15.60 -7.45
C GLY A 141 -12.35 -14.67 -7.19
N PHE A 142 -12.17 -13.34 -7.26
CA PHE A 142 -13.11 -12.42 -6.61
C PHE A 142 -14.44 -12.15 -7.34
N LEU A 143 -14.43 -11.91 -8.66
CA LEU A 143 -15.63 -11.44 -9.41
C LEU A 143 -16.32 -12.51 -10.29
N ASP A 144 -15.59 -13.53 -10.72
CA ASP A 144 -16.01 -14.66 -11.56
C ASP A 144 -14.92 -15.75 -11.42
N LEU A 145 -15.08 -16.91 -12.05
CA LEU A 145 -14.12 -18.01 -11.91
C LEU A 145 -12.69 -17.64 -12.39
N PRO A 146 -11.62 -18.17 -11.76
CA PRO A 146 -10.23 -18.01 -12.22
C PRO A 146 -10.03 -18.33 -13.70
N SER A 147 -10.66 -19.40 -14.21
CA SER A 147 -10.61 -19.80 -15.63
C SER A 147 -11.21 -18.76 -16.59
N LYS A 148 -11.94 -17.76 -16.09
CA LYS A 148 -12.55 -16.66 -16.84
C LYS A 148 -11.88 -15.31 -16.59
N LEU A 149 -11.49 -15.02 -15.35
CA LEU A 149 -10.82 -13.76 -15.00
C LEU A 149 -9.39 -13.69 -15.51
N ARG A 150 -8.58 -14.76 -15.35
CA ARG A 150 -7.19 -14.81 -15.83
C ARG A 150 -7.06 -14.45 -17.31
N LEU A 151 -7.99 -14.91 -18.14
CA LEU A 151 -8.04 -14.63 -19.58
C LEU A 151 -8.25 -13.14 -19.92
N ARG A 152 -8.85 -12.33 -19.03
CA ARG A 152 -9.08 -10.89 -19.25
C ARG A 152 -7.83 -10.05 -19.14
N PHE A 153 -6.83 -10.53 -18.40
CA PHE A 153 -5.57 -9.82 -18.18
C PHE A 153 -4.57 -10.00 -19.33
N ILE A 154 -4.69 -11.08 -20.12
CA ILE A 154 -3.77 -11.41 -21.22
C ILE A 154 -3.58 -10.23 -22.22
N PRO A 155 -4.64 -9.50 -22.67
CA PRO A 155 -4.46 -8.33 -23.53
C PRO A 155 -3.74 -7.14 -22.88
N PHE A 156 -3.68 -7.06 -21.54
CA PHE A 156 -3.03 -5.93 -20.85
C PHE A 156 -1.53 -5.87 -21.17
N ILE A 157 -0.89 -7.02 -21.36
CA ILE A 157 0.51 -7.10 -21.80
C ILE A 157 0.68 -6.63 -23.25
N ASP A 158 -0.26 -6.95 -24.14
CA ASP A 158 -0.24 -6.47 -25.52
C ASP A 158 -0.39 -4.94 -25.59
N ASP A 159 -1.32 -4.37 -24.81
CA ASP A 159 -1.50 -2.91 -24.70
C ASP A 159 -0.31 -2.22 -24.01
N ALA A 160 0.27 -2.81 -22.97
CA ALA A 160 1.45 -2.27 -22.28
C ALA A 160 2.66 -2.15 -23.22
N MET A 161 2.93 -3.16 -24.06
CA MET A 161 4.00 -3.08 -25.08
C MET A 161 3.72 -1.98 -26.12
N LYS A 162 2.48 -1.91 -26.62
CA LYS A 162 2.02 -0.87 -27.55
C LYS A 162 2.16 0.54 -26.96
N PHE A 163 1.90 0.75 -25.68
CA PHE A 163 2.14 2.03 -25.02
C PHE A 163 3.63 2.30 -24.78
N CYS A 164 4.46 1.27 -24.58
CA CYS A 164 5.92 1.44 -24.58
C CYS A 164 6.43 2.01 -25.91
N GLU A 165 5.95 1.46 -27.04
CA GLU A 165 6.26 1.92 -28.40
C GLU A 165 5.77 3.36 -28.65
N GLN A 166 4.49 3.65 -28.37
CA GLN A 166 3.88 4.97 -28.61
C GLN A 166 4.56 6.12 -27.85
N THR A 167 5.23 5.81 -26.74
CA THR A 167 5.91 6.79 -25.88
C THR A 167 7.43 6.75 -25.98
N ASP A 168 8.04 5.96 -26.87
CA ASP A 168 9.49 5.75 -26.88
C ASP A 168 10.30 7.03 -27.19
N SER A 169 9.70 7.96 -27.93
CA SER A 169 10.26 9.28 -28.25
C SER A 169 9.98 10.37 -27.19
N TRP A 170 9.27 10.05 -26.10
CA TRP A 170 8.86 11.03 -25.10
C TRP A 170 9.98 11.30 -24.07
N PRO A 171 9.95 12.43 -23.34
CA PRO A 171 10.87 12.69 -22.23
C PRO A 171 10.88 11.54 -21.21
N GLU A 172 12.06 11.17 -20.70
CA GLU A 172 12.29 9.91 -19.98
C GLU A 172 11.31 9.63 -18.82
N GLY A 173 11.05 10.61 -17.95
CA GLY A 173 10.09 10.47 -16.84
C GLY A 173 8.61 10.34 -17.27
N SER A 174 8.31 10.54 -18.56
CA SER A 174 6.97 10.39 -19.15
C SER A 174 6.88 9.23 -20.16
N LYS A 175 7.95 8.45 -20.34
CA LYS A 175 7.87 7.21 -21.10
C LYS A 175 6.96 6.23 -20.36
N PHE A 176 6.06 5.57 -21.08
CA PHE A 176 5.21 4.54 -20.48
C PHE A 176 6.06 3.41 -19.91
N LYS A 177 5.75 2.99 -18.69
CA LYS A 177 6.32 1.81 -18.03
C LYS A 177 5.20 1.05 -17.31
N TRP A 178 5.37 -0.26 -17.17
CA TRP A 178 4.37 -1.14 -16.58
C TRP A 178 5.01 -2.22 -15.71
N ASN A 179 4.41 -2.46 -14.55
CA ASN A 179 4.81 -3.49 -13.62
C ASN A 179 3.77 -4.60 -13.72
N ILE A 180 4.16 -5.76 -14.26
CA ILE A 180 3.33 -6.97 -14.23
C ILE A 180 3.38 -7.46 -12.79
N GLU A 181 2.26 -7.37 -12.08
CA GLU A 181 2.17 -7.66 -10.64
C GLU A 181 2.58 -9.10 -10.28
N VAL A 182 2.04 -10.08 -11.02
CA VAL A 182 2.06 -11.50 -10.68
C VAL A 182 2.52 -12.40 -11.83
N GLY A 183 3.24 -13.47 -11.49
CA GLY A 183 3.90 -14.38 -12.41
C GLY A 183 2.96 -15.25 -13.26
N TYR A 184 1.79 -15.67 -12.74
CA TYR A 184 0.85 -16.51 -13.51
C TYR A 184 0.40 -15.84 -14.81
N LEU A 185 0.32 -14.50 -14.82
CA LEU A 185 -0.09 -13.76 -16.02
C LEU A 185 0.88 -13.98 -17.18
N MET A 186 2.18 -14.13 -16.90
CA MET A 186 3.16 -14.47 -17.92
C MET A 186 3.02 -15.92 -18.42
N GLU A 187 2.54 -16.83 -17.58
CA GLU A 187 2.24 -18.21 -17.98
C GLU A 187 1.03 -18.26 -18.93
N ASP A 188 -0.06 -17.57 -18.60
CA ASP A 188 -1.26 -17.51 -19.43
C ASP A 188 -1.03 -16.71 -20.71
N TYR A 189 -0.23 -15.64 -20.65
CA TYR A 189 0.23 -14.92 -21.84
C TYR A 189 1.06 -15.83 -22.75
N TRP A 190 1.95 -16.65 -22.19
CA TRP A 190 2.71 -17.64 -22.97
C TRP A 190 1.77 -18.64 -23.66
N LYS A 191 0.85 -19.25 -22.91
CA LYS A 191 -0.15 -20.20 -23.46
C LYS A 191 -0.98 -19.58 -24.59
N ALA A 192 -1.34 -18.29 -24.48
CA ALA A 192 -2.25 -17.60 -25.40
C ALA A 192 -1.56 -16.77 -26.52
N ARG A 193 -0.23 -16.63 -26.52
CA ARG A 193 0.52 -15.82 -27.50
C ARG A 193 1.80 -16.47 -28.03
N GLY A 194 2.31 -17.51 -27.38
CA GLY A 194 3.53 -18.22 -27.76
C GLY A 194 4.83 -17.52 -27.32
N GLU A 195 5.94 -18.25 -27.41
CA GLU A 195 7.24 -17.82 -26.86
C GLU A 195 7.78 -16.53 -27.51
N GLU A 196 7.53 -16.32 -28.80
CA GLU A 196 7.97 -15.11 -29.51
C GLU A 196 7.39 -13.82 -28.89
N LYS A 197 6.11 -13.85 -28.51
CA LYS A 197 5.49 -12.71 -27.82
C LYS A 197 6.02 -12.54 -26.39
N VAL A 198 6.33 -13.63 -25.69
CA VAL A 198 7.03 -13.57 -24.40
C VAL A 198 8.42 -12.93 -24.56
N ARG A 199 9.19 -13.28 -25.59
CA ARG A 199 10.51 -12.68 -25.88
C ARG A 199 10.42 -11.17 -26.08
N GLN A 200 9.39 -10.69 -26.78
CA GLN A 200 9.16 -9.25 -26.95
C GLN A 200 8.89 -8.53 -25.61
N VAL A 201 8.16 -9.15 -24.67
CA VAL A 201 8.01 -8.64 -23.30
C VAL A 201 9.35 -8.60 -22.58
N MET A 202 10.16 -9.67 -22.67
CA MET A 202 11.48 -9.76 -22.02
C MET A 202 12.45 -8.69 -22.54
N ASP A 203 12.34 -8.29 -23.81
CA ASP A 203 13.13 -7.18 -24.36
C ASP A 203 12.66 -5.81 -23.84
N TRP A 204 11.36 -5.61 -23.55
CA TRP A 204 10.89 -4.42 -22.83
C TRP A 204 11.33 -4.39 -21.37
N ILE A 205 11.45 -5.55 -20.71
CA ILE A 205 12.04 -5.67 -19.37
C ILE A 205 13.52 -5.26 -19.39
N LYS A 206 14.30 -5.78 -20.35
CA LYS A 206 15.73 -5.43 -20.53
C LYS A 206 15.96 -3.95 -20.88
N LYS A 207 14.96 -3.28 -21.46
CA LYS A 207 14.96 -1.82 -21.69
C LYS A 207 14.54 -0.99 -20.46
N GLY A 208 14.21 -1.62 -19.33
CA GLY A 208 13.67 -0.94 -18.14
C GLY A 208 12.26 -0.37 -18.32
N ARG A 209 11.54 -0.79 -19.37
CA ARG A 209 10.19 -0.28 -19.70
C ARG A 209 9.08 -1.16 -19.12
N MET A 210 9.39 -2.40 -18.79
CA MET A 210 8.49 -3.31 -18.07
C MET A 210 9.26 -4.00 -16.93
N THR A 211 8.55 -4.59 -15.99
CA THR A 211 9.10 -5.56 -15.04
C THR A 211 8.05 -6.60 -14.68
N ILE A 212 8.46 -7.70 -14.06
CA ILE A 212 7.58 -8.73 -13.50
C ILE A 212 7.84 -8.77 -11.99
N GLY A 213 6.77 -8.75 -11.19
CA GLY A 213 6.83 -8.97 -9.76
C GLY A 213 7.20 -10.42 -9.45
N GLY A 214 8.07 -10.62 -8.47
CA GLY A 214 8.64 -11.94 -8.18
C GLY A 214 7.66 -13.02 -7.74
N PHE A 215 6.44 -12.70 -7.29
CA PHE A 215 5.46 -13.68 -6.82
C PHE A 215 4.59 -14.24 -7.96
N TYR A 216 4.20 -15.51 -7.85
CA TYR A 216 3.33 -16.17 -8.83
C TYR A 216 1.90 -15.59 -8.83
N CYS A 217 1.39 -15.21 -7.66
CA CYS A 217 0.07 -14.62 -7.38
C CYS A 217 0.14 -13.80 -6.06
N SER A 218 -0.94 -13.11 -5.68
CA SER A 218 -1.05 -12.38 -4.40
C SER A 218 -1.60 -13.32 -3.33
N MET A 219 -0.74 -13.78 -2.41
CA MET A 219 -1.01 -14.96 -1.56
C MET A 219 -1.08 -14.63 -0.06
N ASP A 220 -1.90 -15.38 0.68
CA ASP A 220 -1.98 -15.33 2.15
C ASP A 220 -0.79 -16.09 2.78
N THR A 221 0.42 -15.57 2.56
CA THR A 221 1.69 -16.29 2.81
C THR A 221 1.92 -16.79 4.24
N ASP A 222 1.22 -16.28 5.25
CA ASP A 222 1.23 -16.83 6.63
C ASP A 222 0.63 -18.25 6.72
N PHE A 223 -0.16 -18.67 5.73
CA PHE A 223 -0.60 -20.05 5.59
C PHE A 223 0.38 -20.92 4.78
N MET A 224 1.24 -20.37 3.93
CA MET A 224 2.10 -21.20 3.07
C MET A 224 3.20 -21.96 3.85
N SER A 225 3.48 -23.20 3.46
CA SER A 225 4.64 -23.98 3.92
C SER A 225 5.94 -23.42 3.37
N SER A 226 7.08 -23.75 3.98
CA SER A 226 8.39 -23.29 3.54
C SER A 226 8.73 -23.68 2.09
N GLU A 227 8.29 -24.84 1.62
CA GLU A 227 8.48 -25.23 0.21
C GLU A 227 7.56 -24.39 -0.69
N THR A 228 6.28 -24.24 -0.33
CA THR A 228 5.31 -23.44 -1.10
C THR A 228 5.76 -21.98 -1.21
N LEU A 229 6.34 -21.39 -0.17
CA LEU A 229 6.97 -20.06 -0.20
C LEU A 229 8.12 -19.98 -1.23
N HIS A 230 8.99 -20.99 -1.31
CA HIS A 230 10.04 -21.03 -2.34
C HIS A 230 9.45 -21.17 -3.76
N ARG A 231 8.40 -21.97 -3.93
CA ARG A 231 7.73 -22.16 -5.23
C ARG A 231 6.96 -20.92 -5.68
N ALA A 232 6.42 -20.15 -4.73
CA ALA A 232 5.76 -18.88 -4.96
C ALA A 232 6.61 -17.86 -5.73
N VAL A 233 7.95 -17.90 -5.60
CA VAL A 233 8.87 -17.04 -6.37
C VAL A 233 9.49 -17.72 -7.60
N TYR A 234 9.60 -19.05 -7.57
CA TYR A 234 10.34 -19.87 -8.53
C TYR A 234 9.94 -19.64 -10.00
N TYR A 235 8.65 -19.40 -10.30
CA TYR A 235 8.21 -19.17 -11.67
C TYR A 235 8.87 -17.93 -12.28
N ALA A 236 8.94 -16.83 -11.53
CA ALA A 236 9.58 -15.60 -11.98
C ALA A 236 11.11 -15.71 -11.88
N THR A 237 11.63 -16.09 -10.71
CA THR A 237 13.07 -16.03 -10.40
C THR A 237 13.90 -17.11 -11.07
N ASN A 238 13.27 -18.21 -11.52
CA ASN A 238 13.95 -19.28 -12.26
C ASN A 238 13.34 -19.51 -13.64
N ARG A 239 12.07 -19.95 -13.71
CA ARG A 239 11.48 -20.41 -14.99
C ARG A 239 11.48 -19.33 -16.08
N LEU A 240 11.21 -18.07 -15.74
CA LEU A 240 11.36 -16.94 -16.69
C LEU A 240 12.81 -16.43 -16.75
N SER A 241 13.45 -16.21 -15.61
CA SER A 241 14.76 -15.54 -15.54
C SER A 241 15.88 -16.36 -16.20
N ASP A 242 15.99 -17.66 -15.88
CA ASP A 242 17.01 -18.55 -16.45
C ASP A 242 16.82 -18.76 -17.96
N LYS A 243 15.56 -18.85 -18.42
CA LYS A 243 15.24 -19.13 -19.83
C LYS A 243 15.36 -17.91 -20.76
N PHE A 244 15.12 -16.70 -20.25
CA PHE A 244 15.16 -15.47 -21.06
C PHE A 244 16.34 -14.54 -20.76
N GLY A 245 17.12 -14.81 -19.71
CA GLY A 245 18.24 -13.98 -19.30
C GLY A 245 17.78 -12.59 -18.85
N ILE A 246 16.80 -12.54 -17.96
CA ILE A 246 16.37 -11.32 -17.27
C ILE A 246 16.82 -11.37 -15.80
N ASN A 247 17.00 -10.20 -15.19
CA ASN A 247 17.23 -10.06 -13.75
C ASN A 247 15.95 -9.51 -13.12
N LEU A 248 15.41 -10.18 -12.10
CA LEU A 248 14.25 -9.72 -11.36
C LEU A 248 14.66 -9.40 -9.92
N GLU A 249 14.40 -8.16 -9.51
CA GLU A 249 14.89 -7.62 -8.23
C GLU A 249 13.77 -7.24 -7.26
N GLY A 250 12.50 -7.34 -7.67
CA GLY A 250 11.39 -6.89 -6.83
C GLY A 250 10.07 -7.63 -7.04
N ALA A 251 9.19 -7.51 -6.05
CA ALA A 251 7.82 -8.01 -6.08
C ALA A 251 6.81 -6.91 -5.71
N ILE A 252 5.55 -7.13 -6.07
CA ILE A 252 4.39 -6.40 -5.54
C ILE A 252 3.62 -7.35 -4.62
N LEU A 253 3.11 -6.84 -3.51
CA LEU A 253 2.07 -7.49 -2.72
C LEU A 253 0.97 -6.46 -2.42
N ASP A 254 -0.02 -6.42 -3.32
CA ASP A 254 -1.19 -5.55 -3.19
C ASP A 254 -2.35 -6.28 -2.52
N ASP A 255 -3.21 -5.48 -1.88
CA ASP A 255 -4.31 -5.80 -0.97
C ASP A 255 -3.98 -6.62 0.30
N VAL A 256 -3.18 -7.68 0.18
CA VAL A 256 -2.71 -8.51 1.30
C VAL A 256 -2.02 -7.65 2.36
N ASN A 257 -2.36 -7.87 3.62
CA ASN A 257 -2.12 -6.95 4.74
C ASN A 257 -0.88 -7.29 5.59
N GLY A 258 -0.06 -8.23 5.11
CA GLY A 258 1.18 -8.68 5.73
C GLY A 258 1.74 -9.91 5.01
N PHE A 259 2.68 -10.61 5.64
CA PHE A 259 3.30 -11.83 5.11
C PHE A 259 4.06 -12.62 6.17
N ALA A 260 4.25 -13.92 5.90
CA ALA A 260 5.09 -14.80 6.71
C ALA A 260 6.51 -14.26 6.83
N TRP A 261 7.06 -14.17 8.04
CA TRP A 261 8.41 -13.62 8.27
C TRP A 261 9.51 -14.34 7.46
N GLY A 262 9.33 -15.64 7.19
CA GLY A 262 10.24 -16.42 6.34
C GLY A 262 10.28 -15.98 4.86
N LEU A 263 9.26 -15.28 4.36
CA LEU A 263 9.23 -14.77 2.98
C LEU A 263 10.40 -13.82 2.70
N VAL A 264 10.88 -13.08 3.70
CA VAL A 264 12.05 -12.19 3.58
C VAL A 264 13.31 -12.97 3.20
N GLU A 265 13.53 -14.12 3.82
CA GLU A 265 14.67 -15.00 3.55
C GLU A 265 14.55 -15.61 2.15
N VAL A 266 13.35 -16.05 1.77
CA VAL A 266 13.05 -16.61 0.45
C VAL A 266 13.29 -15.57 -0.65
N MET A 267 12.73 -14.36 -0.51
CA MET A 267 12.90 -13.26 -1.46
C MET A 267 14.38 -12.92 -1.65
N ALA A 268 15.10 -12.65 -0.56
CA ALA A 268 16.51 -12.26 -0.62
C ALA A 268 17.39 -13.34 -1.27
N LYS A 269 17.14 -14.62 -0.98
CA LYS A 269 17.91 -15.75 -1.56
C LYS A 269 17.55 -16.05 -3.01
N SER A 270 16.35 -15.71 -3.45
CA SER A 270 15.93 -15.75 -4.87
C SER A 270 16.20 -14.45 -5.64
N GLY A 271 16.98 -13.51 -5.07
CA GLY A 271 17.40 -12.26 -5.74
C GLY A 271 16.39 -11.11 -5.69
N LEU A 272 15.21 -11.32 -5.09
CA LEU A 272 14.18 -10.29 -4.92
C LEU A 272 14.54 -9.39 -3.73
N ARG A 273 15.28 -8.32 -4.00
CA ARG A 273 15.78 -7.36 -2.99
C ARG A 273 14.73 -6.34 -2.56
N TYR A 274 13.65 -6.20 -3.32
CA TYR A 274 12.68 -5.11 -3.20
C TYR A 274 11.24 -5.63 -3.04
N LEU A 275 10.43 -4.97 -2.21
CA LEU A 275 8.99 -5.24 -2.09
C LEU A 275 8.21 -3.93 -2.12
N VAL A 276 7.27 -3.79 -3.06
CA VAL A 276 6.22 -2.78 -2.99
C VAL A 276 4.99 -3.42 -2.36
N MET A 277 4.40 -2.75 -1.37
CA MET A 277 3.15 -3.17 -0.74
C MET A 277 2.09 -2.08 -0.85
N GLY A 278 0.93 -2.42 -1.38
CA GLY A 278 -0.26 -1.58 -1.38
C GLY A 278 -1.41 -2.29 -0.70
N SER A 279 -1.45 -2.28 0.63
CA SER A 279 -2.47 -2.99 1.41
C SER A 279 -3.90 -2.45 1.17
N ASN A 280 -4.92 -3.26 1.49
CA ASN A 280 -6.33 -2.83 1.47
C ASN A 280 -6.57 -1.62 2.39
N GLY A 281 -5.80 -1.50 3.48
CA GLY A 281 -5.91 -0.43 4.47
C GLY A 281 -6.96 -0.67 5.56
N ASP A 282 -7.86 -1.66 5.42
CA ASP A 282 -8.43 -2.35 6.58
C ASP A 282 -7.45 -3.43 7.06
N ARG A 283 -7.48 -3.75 8.36
CA ARG A 283 -6.70 -4.81 9.03
C ARG A 283 -5.16 -4.74 8.95
N ASP A 284 -4.54 -3.91 8.12
CA ASP A 284 -3.08 -3.69 7.98
C ASP A 284 -2.34 -3.57 9.33
N ASN A 285 -1.54 -4.58 9.68
CA ASN A 285 -0.82 -4.63 10.95
C ASN A 285 0.43 -3.71 10.98
N MET A 286 1.03 -3.39 9.83
CA MET A 286 2.19 -2.50 9.75
C MET A 286 1.81 -1.02 9.85
N GLN A 287 0.74 -0.61 9.18
CA GLN A 287 0.17 0.73 9.26
C GLN A 287 -0.38 1.01 10.66
N ASN A 288 -1.15 0.08 11.24
CA ASN A 288 -1.58 0.19 12.65
C ASN A 288 -0.40 0.13 13.65
N GLY A 289 0.69 -0.55 13.28
CA GLY A 289 1.94 -0.61 14.04
C GLY A 289 2.81 0.65 13.97
N ASN A 290 2.48 1.62 13.11
CA ASN A 290 3.30 2.81 12.78
C ASN A 290 4.69 2.46 12.20
N ALA A 291 4.79 1.40 11.38
CA ALA A 291 6.02 1.11 10.64
C ALA A 291 6.38 2.28 9.69
N PRO A 292 7.68 2.58 9.46
CA PRO A 292 8.11 3.58 8.47
C PRO A 292 7.56 3.27 7.08
N THR A 293 7.41 4.28 6.21
CA THR A 293 6.95 4.07 4.82
C THR A 293 7.97 3.27 4.00
N LEU A 294 9.26 3.46 4.29
CA LEU A 294 10.40 2.82 3.63
C LEU A 294 11.35 2.29 4.70
N PHE A 295 11.70 1.01 4.64
CA PHE A 295 12.56 0.35 5.64
C PHE A 295 13.20 -0.92 5.06
N TYR A 296 14.41 -1.25 5.53
CA TYR A 296 14.92 -2.61 5.39
C TYR A 296 14.25 -3.51 6.43
N LEU A 297 13.84 -4.72 6.04
CA LEU A 297 13.32 -5.74 6.95
C LEU A 297 14.26 -6.96 6.95
N ALA A 298 14.75 -7.33 8.13
CA ALA A 298 15.56 -8.53 8.34
C ALA A 298 14.68 -9.76 8.62
N GLY A 299 14.97 -10.84 7.89
CA GLY A 299 14.37 -12.16 8.04
C GLY A 299 14.83 -12.91 9.31
N PRO A 300 14.38 -14.17 9.48
CA PRO A 300 14.80 -15.02 10.58
C PRO A 300 16.33 -15.24 10.61
N ASP A 301 16.93 -15.49 9.44
CA ASP A 301 18.36 -15.76 9.23
C ASP A 301 19.26 -14.50 9.19
N GLY A 302 18.67 -13.31 9.07
CA GLY A 302 19.38 -12.04 8.93
C GLY A 302 19.57 -11.54 7.49
N SER A 303 19.02 -12.23 6.48
CA SER A 303 18.87 -11.68 5.12
C SER A 303 17.91 -10.48 5.15
N GLU A 304 18.13 -9.46 4.33
CA GLU A 304 17.31 -8.23 4.31
C GLU A 304 16.71 -7.95 2.92
N ILE A 305 15.47 -7.44 2.91
CA ILE A 305 14.83 -6.82 1.74
C ILE A 305 14.44 -5.37 2.05
N LEU A 306 14.36 -4.51 1.03
CA LEU A 306 13.91 -3.12 1.16
C LEU A 306 12.43 -3.00 0.78
N ILE A 307 11.61 -2.55 1.72
CA ILE A 307 10.15 -2.50 1.58
C ILE A 307 9.67 -1.05 1.44
N TRP A 308 8.87 -0.78 0.40
CA TRP A 308 8.01 0.40 0.30
C TRP A 308 6.57 0.01 0.61
N ARG A 309 5.95 0.67 1.59
CA ARG A 309 4.53 0.51 1.88
C ARG A 309 3.77 1.78 1.47
N SER A 310 3.06 1.70 0.35
CA SER A 310 2.03 2.66 -0.04
C SER A 310 0.88 2.67 0.97
N VAL A 311 0.09 3.75 1.03
CA VAL A 311 -1.03 3.81 1.99
C VAL A 311 -2.19 2.91 1.56
N GLN A 312 -2.42 2.81 0.25
CA GLN A 312 -3.18 1.78 -0.46
C GLN A 312 -2.62 1.67 -1.90
N TYR A 313 -2.82 0.56 -2.59
CA TYR A 313 -2.44 0.36 -4.00
C TYR A 313 -3.10 1.38 -4.97
N VAL A 314 -4.27 1.91 -4.60
CA VAL A 314 -5.03 2.93 -5.36
C VAL A 314 -4.54 4.38 -5.20
N GLU A 315 -3.56 4.68 -4.35
CA GLU A 315 -3.34 6.04 -3.84
C GLU A 315 -2.98 7.10 -4.91
N GLY A 316 -2.20 6.71 -5.92
CA GLY A 316 -1.77 7.59 -7.01
C GLY A 316 -2.89 7.94 -8.00
N PHE A 317 -4.04 7.26 -7.95
CA PHE A 317 -5.23 7.66 -8.72
C PHE A 317 -5.77 9.03 -8.30
N ASP A 318 -5.54 9.51 -7.08
CA ASP A 318 -5.97 10.86 -6.66
C ASP A 318 -5.41 11.99 -7.58
N LEU A 319 -4.38 11.72 -8.40
CA LEU A 319 -3.75 12.65 -9.36
C LEU A 319 -4.51 12.78 -10.70
N LEU A 320 -5.49 11.90 -10.95
CA LEU A 320 -6.14 11.69 -12.23
C LEU A 320 -7.64 12.07 -12.18
N THR A 321 -8.30 12.07 -13.34
CA THR A 321 -9.74 12.37 -13.50
C THR A 321 -10.52 11.17 -14.02
N PHE A 322 -11.79 11.03 -13.61
CA PHE A 322 -12.55 9.77 -13.68
C PHE A 322 -14.04 9.93 -14.04
N ASP A 323 -14.62 8.94 -14.76
CA ASP A 323 -16.09 8.74 -14.95
C ASP A 323 -16.40 7.27 -15.38
N ASP A 324 -16.86 6.34 -14.54
CA ASP A 324 -16.93 4.88 -14.90
C ASP A 324 -18.21 4.39 -15.58
N PRO A 325 -18.13 3.30 -16.37
CA PRO A 325 -19.27 2.43 -16.67
C PRO A 325 -19.61 1.36 -15.61
N TYR A 326 -18.71 1.01 -14.68
CA TYR A 326 -18.91 -0.05 -13.65
C TYR A 326 -18.65 0.37 -12.17
N THR A 327 -17.73 1.30 -11.86
CA THR A 327 -17.51 1.91 -10.51
C THR A 327 -17.38 3.47 -10.46
N GLY A 328 -16.16 4.04 -10.61
CA GLY A 328 -15.78 5.47 -10.40
C GLY A 328 -15.35 6.38 -11.60
N ARG A 329 -14.36 6.21 -12.51
CA ARG A 329 -13.39 5.16 -12.92
C ARG A 329 -12.71 5.43 -14.33
N ASN A 330 -13.38 5.93 -15.40
CA ASN A 330 -12.67 6.15 -16.72
C ASN A 330 -11.57 7.23 -16.63
N VAL A 331 -10.30 6.87 -16.80
CA VAL A 331 -9.17 7.81 -16.75
C VAL A 331 -9.20 8.81 -17.91
N LYS A 332 -9.42 10.09 -17.62
CA LYS A 332 -9.45 11.19 -18.61
C LYS A 332 -8.18 12.05 -18.68
N GLY A 333 -7.24 11.85 -17.75
CA GLY A 333 -5.98 12.62 -17.66
C GLY A 333 -5.90 13.53 -16.44
N LEU A 334 -5.08 14.57 -16.51
CA LEU A 334 -4.68 15.44 -15.39
C LEU A 334 -5.64 16.62 -15.15
N ASP A 335 -6.31 16.68 -13.99
CA ASP A 335 -6.83 17.95 -13.46
C ASP A 335 -5.71 18.64 -12.68
N MET A 336 -5.09 19.67 -13.28
CA MET A 336 -4.02 20.46 -12.65
C MET A 336 -4.42 21.10 -11.30
N LYS A 337 -5.70 21.43 -11.10
CA LYS A 337 -6.21 22.02 -9.85
C LYS A 337 -6.40 20.95 -8.79
N GLN A 338 -6.95 19.79 -9.14
CA GLN A 338 -7.11 18.70 -8.17
C GLN A 338 -5.77 18.03 -7.87
N GLY A 339 -4.93 17.80 -8.88
CA GLY A 339 -3.60 17.21 -8.76
C GLY A 339 -2.66 17.96 -7.80
N GLU A 340 -2.60 19.30 -7.84
CA GLU A 340 -1.82 20.09 -6.87
C GLU A 340 -2.29 19.86 -5.43
N ARG A 341 -3.61 19.90 -5.21
CA ARG A 341 -4.24 19.74 -3.90
C ARG A 341 -4.19 18.30 -3.39
N THR A 342 -4.20 17.34 -4.32
CA THR A 342 -3.93 15.93 -4.05
C THR A 342 -2.49 15.76 -3.60
N ILE A 343 -1.52 16.11 -4.45
CA ILE A 343 -0.14 15.67 -4.28
C ILE A 343 0.51 16.32 -3.05
N ALA A 344 0.11 17.56 -2.75
CA ALA A 344 0.43 18.23 -1.49
C ALA A 344 0.04 17.42 -0.24
N ARG A 345 -1.07 16.66 -0.25
CA ARG A 345 -1.49 15.83 0.90
C ARG A 345 -0.51 14.68 1.15
N TYR A 346 0.12 14.14 0.11
CA TYR A 346 1.14 13.09 0.22
C TYR A 346 2.42 13.69 0.80
N PHE A 347 2.92 14.79 0.25
CA PHE A 347 4.08 15.49 0.80
C PHE A 347 3.88 15.91 2.26
N ASP A 348 2.77 16.58 2.59
CA ASP A 348 2.44 16.97 3.96
C ASP A 348 2.30 15.75 4.89
N ARG A 349 1.79 14.59 4.40
CA ARG A 349 1.70 13.34 5.17
C ARG A 349 3.11 12.84 5.51
N HIS A 350 3.99 12.74 4.52
CA HIS A 350 5.36 12.24 4.68
C HIS A 350 6.23 13.19 5.53
N GLU A 351 6.12 14.51 5.36
CA GLU A 351 6.80 15.47 6.25
C GLU A 351 6.35 15.33 7.72
N ARG A 352 5.04 15.17 7.96
CA ARG A 352 4.50 14.97 9.32
C ARG A 352 4.86 13.62 9.94
N SER A 353 5.14 12.58 9.14
CA SER A 353 5.67 11.30 9.64
C SER A 353 7.20 11.28 9.77
N GLY A 354 7.88 12.41 9.52
CA GLY A 354 9.35 12.50 9.63
C GLY A 354 10.10 11.83 8.48
N TYR A 355 9.44 11.56 7.36
CA TYR A 355 10.05 10.94 6.18
C TYR A 355 11.15 11.88 5.59
N PRO A 356 12.42 11.46 5.53
CA PRO A 356 13.52 12.37 5.22
C PRO A 356 13.78 12.57 3.71
N PHE A 357 13.43 11.61 2.86
CA PHE A 357 13.85 11.55 1.45
C PHE A 357 13.00 12.42 0.50
N GLU A 358 13.58 12.95 -0.57
CA GLU A 358 12.86 13.71 -1.61
C GLU A 358 12.15 12.84 -2.64
N ALA A 359 12.50 11.56 -2.74
CA ALA A 359 11.77 10.60 -3.55
C ALA A 359 10.62 9.96 -2.77
N ILE A 360 9.45 9.83 -3.39
CA ILE A 360 8.36 8.96 -2.93
C ILE A 360 7.85 8.12 -4.10
N ALA A 361 7.37 6.91 -3.82
CA ALA A 361 6.56 6.16 -4.77
C ALA A 361 5.06 6.38 -4.49
N LEU A 362 4.24 6.34 -5.53
CA LEU A 362 2.79 6.26 -5.45
C LEU A 362 2.34 5.14 -6.37
N GLN A 363 1.64 4.14 -5.83
CA GLN A 363 1.04 3.11 -6.67
C GLN A 363 -0.19 3.64 -7.39
N VAL A 364 -0.33 3.26 -8.65
CA VAL A 364 -1.41 3.64 -9.56
C VAL A 364 -2.07 2.34 -10.03
N ALA A 365 -2.58 1.58 -9.08
CA ALA A 365 -3.11 0.24 -9.30
C ALA A 365 -4.52 0.11 -8.73
N SER A 366 -5.34 -0.70 -9.40
CA SER A 366 -6.67 -1.05 -8.93
C SER A 366 -7.11 -2.35 -9.55
N ASP A 367 -7.97 -3.06 -8.83
CA ASP A 367 -8.67 -4.28 -9.21
C ASP A 367 -9.14 -4.20 -10.68
N PHE A 368 -8.66 -5.15 -11.48
CA PHE A 368 -8.97 -5.37 -12.91
C PHE A 368 -8.70 -4.19 -13.86
N THR A 369 -7.98 -3.16 -13.43
CA THR A 369 -7.83 -1.93 -14.24
C THR A 369 -6.79 -2.12 -15.35
N PRO A 370 -7.14 -1.95 -16.64
CA PRO A 370 -6.20 -2.12 -17.74
C PRO A 370 -5.12 -1.04 -17.72
N PRO A 371 -3.90 -1.30 -18.24
CA PRO A 371 -2.88 -0.29 -18.45
C PRO A 371 -3.43 0.86 -19.32
N PHE A 372 -3.12 2.10 -18.94
CA PHE A 372 -3.60 3.31 -19.63
C PHE A 372 -2.48 4.32 -19.88
N ILE A 373 -2.38 4.84 -21.12
CA ILE A 373 -1.33 5.80 -21.51
C ILE A 373 -1.45 7.16 -20.81
N GLN A 374 -2.64 7.49 -20.30
CA GLN A 374 -2.93 8.79 -19.68
C GLN A 374 -2.02 9.09 -18.49
N LEU A 375 -1.44 8.09 -17.80
CA LEU A 375 -0.44 8.31 -16.75
C LEU A 375 0.87 8.92 -17.28
N SER A 376 1.30 8.50 -18.46
CA SER A 376 2.43 9.09 -19.19
C SER A 376 2.14 10.51 -19.65
N GLU A 377 0.91 10.78 -20.10
CA GLU A 377 0.47 12.13 -20.50
C GLU A 377 0.45 13.08 -19.30
N VAL A 378 -0.07 12.62 -18.16
CA VAL A 378 -0.03 13.31 -16.88
C VAL A 378 1.41 13.63 -16.47
N GLY A 379 2.33 12.66 -16.54
CA GLY A 379 3.74 12.87 -16.25
C GLY A 379 4.41 13.90 -17.19
N ARG A 380 4.14 13.80 -18.49
CA ARG A 380 4.64 14.71 -19.53
C ARG A 380 4.16 16.15 -19.28
N ASP A 381 2.86 16.33 -19.14
CA ASP A 381 2.22 17.65 -19.12
C ASP A 381 2.41 18.35 -17.77
N TRP A 382 2.50 17.60 -16.67
CA TRP A 382 2.93 18.13 -15.37
C TRP A 382 4.38 18.63 -15.41
N ASN A 383 5.32 17.83 -15.91
CA ASN A 383 6.74 18.19 -15.97
C ASN A 383 7.03 19.31 -17.00
N ALA A 384 6.15 19.50 -17.99
CA ALA A 384 6.17 20.68 -18.88
C ALA A 384 5.62 21.94 -18.19
N ALA A 385 4.73 21.79 -17.21
CA ALA A 385 4.13 22.89 -16.47
C ALA A 385 4.94 23.33 -15.24
N TRP A 386 5.66 22.43 -14.58
CA TRP A 386 6.36 22.65 -13.30
C TRP A 386 7.78 22.06 -13.30
N ALA A 387 8.69 22.74 -12.59
CA ALA A 387 10.07 22.27 -12.40
C ALA A 387 10.19 21.23 -11.27
N PHE A 388 9.35 21.39 -10.23
CA PHE A 388 9.11 20.44 -9.13
C PHE A 388 7.65 20.57 -8.65
N PRO A 389 7.05 19.52 -8.05
CA PRO A 389 7.59 18.17 -7.96
C PRO A 389 7.67 17.54 -9.36
N ARG A 390 8.55 16.57 -9.58
CA ARG A 390 8.66 15.87 -10.87
C ARG A 390 7.92 14.54 -10.80
N LEU A 391 7.14 14.24 -11.83
CA LEU A 391 6.48 12.94 -11.96
C LEU A 391 7.32 12.01 -12.85
N ARG A 392 7.47 10.75 -12.45
CA ARG A 392 8.18 9.71 -13.20
C ARG A 392 7.32 8.46 -13.29
N VAL A 393 6.85 8.09 -14.48
CA VAL A 393 6.32 6.73 -14.70
C VAL A 393 7.48 5.76 -14.59
N SER A 394 7.41 4.80 -13.66
CA SER A 394 8.57 4.02 -13.24
C SER A 394 8.30 2.53 -13.09
N THR A 395 9.37 1.74 -13.23
CA THR A 395 9.39 0.34 -12.76
C THR A 395 9.82 0.27 -11.29
N ILE A 396 9.44 -0.81 -10.60
CA ILE A 396 9.80 -1.05 -9.18
C ILE A 396 11.31 -0.85 -8.91
N PRO A 397 12.25 -1.44 -9.68
CA PRO A 397 13.67 -1.31 -9.38
C PRO A 397 14.17 0.14 -9.51
N GLU A 398 13.64 0.94 -10.43
CA GLU A 398 14.07 2.33 -10.62
C GLU A 398 13.87 3.21 -9.38
N PHE A 399 12.74 3.03 -8.67
CA PHE A 399 12.49 3.74 -7.42
C PHE A 399 13.48 3.33 -6.33
N PHE A 400 13.65 2.02 -6.11
CA PHE A 400 14.55 1.53 -5.07
C PHE A 400 16.02 1.78 -5.38
N HIS A 401 16.45 1.69 -6.64
CA HIS A 401 17.80 2.08 -7.05
C HIS A 401 18.05 3.58 -6.83
N HIS A 402 17.08 4.44 -7.12
CA HIS A 402 17.20 5.87 -6.83
C HIS A 402 17.33 6.13 -5.32
N ILE A 403 16.54 5.46 -4.49
CA ILE A 403 16.63 5.50 -3.03
C ILE A 403 18.01 4.99 -2.53
N GLU A 404 18.45 3.79 -2.93
CA GLU A 404 19.73 3.22 -2.47
C GLU A 404 20.93 4.07 -2.89
N GLN A 405 20.89 4.70 -4.07
CA GLN A 405 21.99 5.54 -4.59
C GLN A 405 22.20 6.85 -3.80
N HIS A 406 21.16 7.40 -3.17
CA HIS A 406 21.22 8.71 -2.53
C HIS A 406 21.07 8.67 -1.00
N HIS A 407 20.45 7.61 -0.45
CA HIS A 407 19.93 7.63 0.92
C HIS A 407 20.17 6.37 1.77
N LYS A 408 20.85 5.34 1.25
CA LYS A 408 20.98 4.02 1.89
C LYS A 408 21.24 4.06 3.41
N ASP A 409 22.23 4.84 3.86
CA ASP A 409 22.66 4.92 5.26
C ASP A 409 21.63 5.59 6.22
N GLN A 410 20.55 6.15 5.68
CA GLN A 410 19.46 6.79 6.42
C GLN A 410 18.19 5.94 6.48
N ILE A 411 18.15 4.78 5.81
CA ILE A 411 16.99 3.90 5.79
C ILE A 411 16.92 3.13 7.12
N PRO A 412 15.77 3.10 7.82
CA PRO A 412 15.64 2.35 9.06
C PRO A 412 15.64 0.84 8.80
N HIS A 413 16.38 0.10 9.63
CA HIS A 413 16.39 -1.37 9.64
C HIS A 413 15.46 -1.90 10.75
N LEU A 414 14.52 -2.76 10.39
CA LEU A 414 13.58 -3.43 11.29
C LEU A 414 13.81 -4.95 11.29
N ARG A 415 13.35 -5.63 12.34
CA ARG A 415 13.32 -7.09 12.41
C ARG A 415 12.05 -7.57 13.09
N GLY A 416 11.38 -8.56 12.49
CA GLY A 416 10.17 -9.20 13.00
C GLY A 416 9.22 -9.59 11.87
N GLY A 417 8.24 -10.44 12.19
CA GLY A 417 7.16 -10.76 11.25
C GLY A 417 6.19 -9.61 11.09
N ALA A 418 5.67 -9.43 9.88
CA ALA A 418 4.59 -8.53 9.55
C ALA A 418 3.31 -9.36 9.32
N PRO A 419 2.73 -9.99 10.36
CA PRO A 419 1.69 -11.00 10.17
C PRO A 419 0.49 -10.40 9.44
N ASP A 420 -0.06 -11.19 8.54
CA ASP A 420 -1.13 -10.74 7.66
C ASP A 420 -2.45 -10.43 8.41
N GLY A 421 -3.20 -9.51 7.84
CA GLY A 421 -4.52 -9.12 8.30
C GLY A 421 -5.63 -10.07 7.84
N TRP A 422 -5.51 -10.71 6.67
CA TRP A 422 -6.54 -11.49 5.99
C TRP A 422 -6.53 -13.01 6.26
N VAL A 423 -5.43 -13.59 6.73
CA VAL A 423 -5.23 -15.05 6.97
C VAL A 423 -6.22 -15.74 7.94
N ASP A 424 -7.24 -15.05 8.45
CA ASP A 424 -8.43 -15.69 9.05
C ASP A 424 -9.54 -16.03 8.04
N LEU A 425 -9.36 -15.69 6.75
CA LEU A 425 -10.17 -16.13 5.63
C LEU A 425 -9.93 -17.62 5.31
N GLN A 426 -8.66 -18.00 5.09
CA GLN A 426 -8.27 -19.34 4.62
C GLN A 426 -8.63 -20.52 5.57
N PRO A 427 -8.64 -20.34 6.92
CA PRO A 427 -9.24 -21.32 7.83
C PRO A 427 -10.78 -21.40 7.76
N GLY A 428 -11.42 -20.55 6.96
CA GLY A 428 -12.86 -20.51 6.71
C GLY A 428 -13.34 -21.69 5.87
N GLU A 429 -12.66 -22.02 4.77
CA GLU A 429 -12.90 -23.26 4.02
C GLU A 429 -12.09 -24.43 4.59
N ALA A 430 -12.44 -24.85 5.81
CA ALA A 430 -11.67 -25.87 6.55
C ALA A 430 -11.46 -27.23 5.82
N GLU A 431 -12.26 -27.57 4.79
CA GLU A 431 -12.01 -28.74 3.94
C GLU A 431 -11.01 -28.46 2.81
N SER A 432 -11.16 -27.32 2.10
CA SER A 432 -10.20 -26.80 1.12
C SER A 432 -8.81 -26.64 1.75
N ALA A 433 -8.74 -25.96 2.90
CA ALA A 433 -7.52 -25.79 3.68
C ALA A 433 -6.91 -27.12 4.15
N ALA A 434 -7.73 -28.09 4.57
CA ALA A 434 -7.25 -29.42 4.92
C ALA A 434 -6.78 -30.24 3.70
N LEU A 435 -7.26 -29.95 2.48
CA LEU A 435 -6.72 -30.50 1.25
C LEU A 435 -5.40 -29.83 0.86
N GLY A 436 -5.34 -28.50 0.82
CA GLY A 436 -4.12 -27.72 0.56
C GLY A 436 -2.97 -28.19 1.45
N ARG A 437 -3.18 -28.19 2.78
CA ARG A 437 -2.19 -28.71 3.76
C ARG A 437 -1.74 -30.15 3.52
N ARG A 438 -2.58 -31.03 2.96
CA ARG A 438 -2.14 -32.39 2.57
C ARG A 438 -1.26 -32.33 1.33
N VAL A 439 -1.62 -31.55 0.31
CA VAL A 439 -0.81 -31.36 -0.89
C VAL A 439 0.56 -30.78 -0.54
N GLU A 440 0.63 -29.73 0.29
CA GLU A 440 1.89 -29.14 0.75
C GLU A 440 2.85 -30.14 1.40
N ASN A 441 2.33 -31.07 2.20
CA ASN A 441 3.15 -32.06 2.90
C ASN A 441 3.54 -33.24 1.99
N TYR A 442 2.65 -33.68 1.08
CA TYR A 442 2.92 -34.85 0.22
C TYR A 442 3.68 -34.52 -1.06
N LEU A 443 3.41 -33.38 -1.70
CA LEU A 443 3.98 -33.02 -3.02
C LEU A 443 5.53 -33.02 -3.02
N PRO A 444 6.23 -32.51 -1.98
CA PRO A 444 7.69 -32.57 -1.93
C PRO A 444 8.24 -33.99 -1.79
N ASP A 445 7.53 -34.90 -1.12
CA ASP A 445 7.94 -36.31 -1.03
C ASP A 445 7.68 -37.07 -2.34
N VAL A 446 6.59 -36.76 -3.05
CA VAL A 446 6.35 -37.29 -4.40
C VAL A 446 7.42 -36.80 -5.38
N GLU A 447 7.84 -35.53 -5.28
CA GLU A 447 8.93 -34.96 -6.08
C GLU A 447 10.29 -35.60 -5.77
N ARG A 448 10.61 -35.83 -4.48
CA ARG A 448 11.81 -36.57 -4.06
C ARG A 448 11.82 -38.00 -4.61
N LEU A 449 10.69 -38.72 -4.53
CA LEU A 449 10.59 -40.10 -5.04
C LEU A 449 10.68 -40.16 -6.57
N ALA A 450 10.03 -39.24 -7.30
CA ALA A 450 10.13 -39.15 -8.76
C ALA A 450 11.55 -38.74 -9.22
N THR A 451 12.24 -37.88 -8.47
CA THR A 451 13.64 -37.53 -8.72
C THR A 451 14.55 -38.75 -8.55
N LEU A 452 14.31 -39.57 -7.52
CA LEU A 452 15.03 -40.84 -7.35
C LEU A 452 14.71 -41.82 -8.49
N GLU A 453 13.43 -41.99 -8.87
CA GLU A 453 13.01 -42.83 -10.01
C GLU A 453 13.76 -42.44 -11.30
N HIS A 454 13.80 -41.14 -11.60
CA HIS A 454 14.51 -40.60 -12.76
C HIS A 454 16.02 -40.91 -12.70
N LEU A 455 16.67 -40.65 -11.56
CA LEU A 455 18.12 -40.78 -11.40
C LEU A 455 18.63 -42.23 -11.30
N VAL A 456 17.85 -43.18 -10.76
CA VAL A 456 18.34 -44.54 -10.48
C VAL A 456 17.63 -45.65 -11.27
N ALA A 457 16.43 -45.37 -11.81
CA ALA A 457 15.61 -46.35 -12.53
C ALA A 457 15.30 -45.94 -13.98
N ASN A 458 15.85 -44.81 -14.46
CA ASN A 458 15.51 -44.18 -15.75
C ASN A 458 14.01 -43.83 -15.89
N GLY A 459 13.36 -43.44 -14.80
CA GLY A 459 12.00 -42.89 -14.82
C GLY A 459 11.88 -41.62 -15.67
N PRO A 460 10.67 -41.23 -16.09
CA PRO A 460 10.45 -40.02 -16.87
C PRO A 460 10.83 -38.76 -16.07
N ALA A 461 11.37 -37.74 -16.75
CA ALA A 461 11.56 -36.42 -16.15
C ALA A 461 10.20 -35.73 -15.96
N ARG A 462 9.87 -35.34 -14.72
CA ARG A 462 8.56 -34.78 -14.32
C ARG A 462 8.57 -33.31 -13.95
N GLN A 463 9.60 -32.55 -14.37
CA GLN A 463 9.79 -31.17 -13.93
C GLN A 463 8.58 -30.26 -14.26
N GLU A 464 7.96 -30.44 -15.43
CA GLU A 464 6.75 -29.70 -15.81
C GLU A 464 5.51 -30.18 -15.01
N ASP A 465 5.38 -31.48 -14.72
CA ASP A 465 4.30 -32.02 -13.86
C ASP A 465 4.31 -31.33 -12.48
N PHE A 466 5.49 -31.27 -11.85
CA PHE A 466 5.66 -30.64 -10.54
C PHE A 466 5.53 -29.12 -10.60
N LEU A 467 6.08 -28.46 -11.63
CA LEU A 467 5.89 -27.02 -11.82
C LEU A 467 4.41 -26.65 -11.87
N ASN A 468 3.61 -27.38 -12.67
CA ASN A 468 2.16 -27.17 -12.73
C ASN A 468 1.49 -27.46 -11.38
N ALA A 469 1.86 -28.54 -10.69
CA ALA A 469 1.28 -28.91 -9.39
C ALA A 469 1.54 -27.85 -8.29
N TYR A 470 2.75 -27.29 -8.23
CA TYR A 470 3.06 -26.20 -7.30
C TYR A 470 2.43 -24.86 -7.73
N ASN A 471 2.30 -24.60 -9.04
CA ASN A 471 1.65 -23.39 -9.55
C ASN A 471 0.14 -23.39 -9.22
N GLU A 472 -0.56 -24.50 -9.40
CA GLU A 472 -1.97 -24.62 -8.98
C GLU A 472 -2.14 -24.61 -7.45
N LEU A 473 -1.16 -25.09 -6.68
CA LEU A 473 -1.13 -24.95 -5.22
C LEU A 473 -0.92 -23.49 -4.78
N CYS A 474 0.03 -22.76 -5.38
CA CYS A 474 0.21 -21.33 -5.10
C CYS A 474 -1.02 -20.52 -5.52
N LEU A 475 -1.70 -20.92 -6.60
CA LEU A 475 -2.97 -20.33 -7.01
C LEU A 475 -4.08 -20.57 -5.96
N TRP A 476 -4.15 -21.74 -5.33
CA TRP A 476 -5.10 -21.96 -4.22
C TRP A 476 -4.77 -21.11 -2.98
N GLU A 477 -3.49 -20.82 -2.72
CA GLU A 477 -3.04 -19.90 -1.66
C GLU A 477 -3.25 -18.41 -2.01
N GLU A 478 -3.86 -18.08 -3.16
CA GLU A 478 -4.18 -16.73 -3.60
C GLU A 478 -5.37 -16.16 -2.81
N HIS A 479 -5.22 -14.93 -2.30
CA HIS A 479 -6.04 -14.37 -1.23
C HIS A 479 -7.54 -14.16 -1.57
N THR A 480 -7.93 -14.30 -2.85
CA THR A 480 -9.33 -14.17 -3.29
C THR A 480 -10.01 -15.46 -3.70
N ILE A 481 -9.31 -16.61 -3.75
CA ILE A 481 -9.93 -17.85 -4.24
C ILE A 481 -11.03 -18.39 -3.29
N GLU A 482 -10.87 -18.27 -1.98
CA GLU A 482 -11.94 -18.63 -1.01
C GLU A 482 -13.07 -17.59 -0.91
N TRP A 483 -12.92 -16.39 -1.50
CA TRP A 483 -14.02 -15.40 -1.52
C TRP A 483 -15.19 -15.80 -2.43
N TRP A 484 -14.98 -16.84 -3.25
CA TRP A 484 -15.99 -17.40 -4.13
C TRP A 484 -16.93 -18.39 -3.43
N ASP A 485 -16.42 -19.28 -2.55
CA ASP A 485 -17.12 -20.55 -2.27
C ASP A 485 -17.48 -20.89 -0.81
N ILE A 486 -18.19 -19.94 -0.18
CA ILE A 486 -19.10 -20.25 0.95
C ILE A 486 -20.29 -21.19 0.60
N ARG A 487 -20.20 -21.98 -0.48
CA ARG A 487 -21.10 -23.06 -0.92
C ARG A 487 -20.36 -24.25 -1.55
N ALA A 488 -19.18 -24.59 -1.02
CA ALA A 488 -18.35 -25.73 -1.45
C ALA A 488 -19.02 -27.13 -1.33
N ASP A 489 -20.33 -27.23 -1.03
CA ASP A 489 -21.13 -28.43 -1.29
C ASP A 489 -21.25 -28.76 -2.80
N ARG A 490 -20.79 -27.86 -3.69
CA ARG A 490 -20.88 -28.03 -5.14
C ARG A 490 -19.67 -27.51 -5.91
N TYR A 491 -18.79 -28.44 -6.27
CA TYR A 491 -18.16 -28.41 -7.59
C TYR A 491 -19.24 -28.49 -8.68
N VAL A 492 -19.81 -27.34 -9.03
CA VAL A 492 -20.65 -27.19 -10.22
C VAL A 492 -19.73 -27.16 -11.44
N ASP A 493 -20.13 -27.84 -12.51
CA ASP A 493 -19.50 -27.71 -13.83
C ASP A 493 -19.28 -26.23 -14.20
N GLU A 494 -18.07 -25.89 -14.62
CA GLU A 494 -17.65 -24.53 -15.00
C GLU A 494 -18.58 -23.88 -16.06
N SER A 495 -19.29 -24.72 -16.82
CA SER A 495 -20.31 -24.34 -17.79
C SER A 495 -21.50 -23.56 -17.21
N GLU A 496 -21.89 -23.80 -15.95
CA GLU A 496 -23.11 -23.19 -15.37
C GLU A 496 -22.92 -21.78 -14.78
N GLY A 497 -21.70 -21.24 -14.80
CA GLY A 497 -21.48 -19.78 -14.70
C GLY A 497 -21.81 -19.12 -13.34
N GLY A 498 -21.31 -19.69 -12.24
CA GLY A 498 -21.58 -19.22 -10.88
C GLY A 498 -21.43 -17.70 -10.63
N GLY A 499 -20.33 -17.10 -11.10
CA GLY A 499 -19.87 -15.71 -10.84
C GLY A 499 -20.98 -14.70 -10.58
N LYS A 500 -21.81 -14.50 -11.61
CA LYS A 500 -22.85 -13.47 -11.66
C LYS A 500 -23.95 -13.63 -10.60
N LYS A 501 -24.31 -14.87 -10.27
CA LYS A 501 -25.46 -15.20 -9.42
C LYS A 501 -25.19 -14.87 -7.95
N HIS A 502 -23.95 -15.08 -7.50
CA HIS A 502 -23.50 -14.73 -6.16
C HIS A 502 -23.41 -13.21 -5.96
N TRP A 503 -23.01 -12.45 -6.99
CA TRP A 503 -23.07 -10.98 -6.93
C TRP A 503 -24.52 -10.50 -6.78
N GLU A 504 -25.46 -10.99 -7.59
CA GLU A 504 -26.88 -10.66 -7.48
C GLU A 504 -27.46 -10.96 -6.07
N GLU A 505 -27.00 -12.03 -5.41
CA GLU A 505 -27.30 -12.35 -4.01
C GLU A 505 -26.62 -11.38 -3.01
N LYS A 506 -25.34 -11.03 -3.20
CA LYS A 506 -24.59 -10.03 -2.39
C LYS A 506 -25.23 -8.63 -2.48
N VAL A 507 -25.67 -8.16 -3.66
CA VAL A 507 -26.47 -6.91 -3.80
C VAL A 507 -27.92 -7.08 -3.30
N GLY A 508 -28.34 -8.31 -2.97
CA GLY A 508 -29.53 -8.60 -2.16
C GLY A 508 -29.38 -8.22 -0.68
N GLY A 509 -28.16 -8.09 -0.15
CA GLY A 509 -27.88 -7.75 1.25
C GLY A 509 -28.53 -6.43 1.75
N PRO A 510 -28.52 -5.33 0.97
CA PRO A 510 -29.32 -4.14 1.23
C PRO A 510 -30.84 -4.40 1.32
N ARG A 511 -31.40 -5.23 0.43
CA ARG A 511 -32.82 -5.62 0.46
C ARG A 511 -33.15 -6.45 1.71
N PHE A 512 -32.26 -7.36 2.11
CA PHE A 512 -32.42 -8.15 3.34
C PHE A 512 -32.30 -7.29 4.61
N ARG A 513 -31.40 -6.29 4.64
CA ARG A 513 -31.33 -5.29 5.73
C ARG A 513 -32.62 -4.47 5.83
N ALA A 514 -33.17 -4.00 4.70
CA ALA A 514 -34.46 -3.30 4.67
C ALA A 514 -35.64 -4.20 5.12
N TRP A 515 -35.64 -5.48 4.75
CA TRP A 515 -36.63 -6.46 5.19
C TRP A 515 -36.54 -6.73 6.71
N ARG A 516 -35.33 -6.88 7.25
CA ARG A 516 -35.10 -7.11 8.69
C ARG A 516 -35.56 -5.91 9.52
N GLN A 517 -35.26 -4.67 9.08
CA GLN A 517 -35.74 -3.45 9.72
C GLN A 517 -37.28 -3.33 9.70
N ARG A 518 -37.95 -3.74 8.61
CA ARG A 518 -39.42 -3.77 8.54
C ARG A 518 -40.05 -4.77 9.52
N ARG A 519 -39.37 -5.90 9.80
CA ARG A 519 -39.85 -6.90 10.77
C ARG A 519 -39.52 -6.59 12.23
N SER A 520 -38.42 -5.91 12.53
CA SER A 520 -38.09 -5.50 13.91
C SER A 520 -38.96 -4.36 14.47
N GLY A 521 -39.85 -3.77 13.66
CA GLY A 521 -40.72 -2.65 14.06
C GLY A 521 -42.04 -3.02 14.76
N TRP A 522 -42.27 -4.28 15.13
CA TRP A 522 -43.58 -4.77 15.61
C TRP A 522 -43.51 -5.54 16.94
N SER A 523 -43.20 -4.84 18.05
CA SER A 523 -43.58 -5.26 19.42
C SER A 523 -43.46 -4.14 20.48
N MET A 524 -43.95 -2.94 20.18
CA MET A 524 -44.37 -2.01 21.24
C MET A 524 -45.60 -1.21 20.77
N SER A 525 -46.74 -1.52 21.36
CA SER A 525 -48.06 -1.15 20.85
C SER A 525 -48.38 0.34 21.03
N ARG A 526 -49.01 0.95 20.02
CA ARG A 526 -49.54 2.32 20.12
C ARG A 526 -50.77 2.36 21.03
N ALA A 527 -50.57 2.73 22.29
CA ALA A 527 -51.60 3.37 23.11
C ALA A 527 -51.13 4.79 23.47
N ALA A 528 -52.07 5.73 23.63
CA ALA A 528 -51.82 7.12 24.02
C ALA A 528 -50.89 7.96 23.11
N MET A 529 -51.25 8.11 21.83
CA MET A 529 -50.93 9.37 21.13
C MET A 529 -51.89 10.47 21.59
N ARG A 530 -51.48 11.24 22.61
CA ARG A 530 -52.02 12.56 22.94
C ARG A 530 -50.84 13.49 23.21
N SER A 531 -50.67 14.53 22.39
CA SER A 531 -49.56 15.47 22.49
C SER A 531 -49.93 16.72 23.30
N PRO A 532 -49.26 16.99 24.44
CA PRO A 532 -49.12 18.34 25.00
C PRO A 532 -47.82 19.03 24.49
N PRO A 533 -47.65 20.35 24.70
CA PRO A 533 -46.78 21.17 23.85
C PRO A 533 -45.33 21.37 24.35
N ARG A 534 -44.54 22.05 23.49
CA ARG A 534 -43.14 22.49 23.69
C ARG A 534 -42.86 23.07 25.09
N SER A 535 -41.77 22.63 25.72
CA SER A 535 -41.05 23.41 26.75
C SER A 535 -39.52 23.15 26.64
N LYS A 536 -38.71 23.71 27.53
CA LYS A 536 -37.26 23.94 27.32
C LYS A 536 -36.34 22.96 28.07
N SER A 537 -35.17 22.73 27.44
CA SER A 537 -33.82 22.75 28.04
C SER A 537 -33.07 21.45 28.43
N TRP A 538 -31.74 21.56 28.23
CA TRP A 538 -30.60 20.92 28.92
C TRP A 538 -30.18 19.44 28.69
N ARG A 539 -28.86 19.33 28.44
CA ARG A 539 -27.90 18.25 28.80
C ARG A 539 -27.95 16.93 28.03
N ALA A 540 -27.07 16.86 27.03
CA ALA A 540 -26.44 15.59 26.65
C ALA A 540 -25.40 15.16 27.72
N LEU A 541 -25.36 13.87 28.02
CA LEU A 541 -24.27 13.16 28.72
C LEU A 541 -24.09 11.77 28.04
N PRO A 542 -22.91 11.13 28.14
CA PRO A 542 -22.43 10.31 27.04
C PRO A 542 -22.58 8.79 27.25
N THR A 543 -22.80 8.08 26.15
CA THR A 543 -22.59 6.63 26.05
C THR A 543 -21.11 6.31 26.29
N LYS A 544 -20.84 5.36 27.20
CA LYS A 544 -19.48 4.98 27.61
C LYS A 544 -19.02 3.70 26.91
N LEU A 545 -17.74 3.72 26.55
CA LEU A 545 -16.78 2.63 26.70
C LEU A 545 -17.26 1.21 26.33
N PHE A 546 -16.94 0.79 25.11
CA PHE A 546 -16.24 -0.50 24.93
C PHE A 546 -14.87 -0.21 24.32
N SER A 547 -13.81 -0.58 25.03
CA SER A 547 -12.42 -0.38 24.59
C SER A 547 -11.69 -1.73 24.59
N TRP A 548 -11.62 -2.38 23.43
CA TRP A 548 -10.72 -3.52 23.25
C TRP A 548 -9.29 -3.00 23.21
N ARG A 549 -8.47 -3.36 24.21
CA ARG A 549 -7.02 -3.23 24.11
C ARG A 549 -6.50 -4.38 23.24
N ARG A 550 -6.39 -4.18 21.93
CA ARG A 550 -5.51 -5.01 21.10
C ARG A 550 -4.07 -4.77 21.57
N MET A 551 -3.36 -5.84 21.89
CA MET A 551 -1.90 -5.80 21.97
C MET A 551 -1.38 -5.97 20.54
N TYR A 552 -0.87 -4.88 19.97
CA TYR A 552 -0.06 -4.95 18.76
C TYR A 552 1.41 -5.15 19.15
N PRO A 553 2.20 -5.94 18.40
CA PRO A 553 3.65 -5.98 18.60
C PRO A 553 4.26 -4.59 18.38
N ARG A 554 5.36 -4.31 19.07
CA ARG A 554 6.19 -3.14 18.78
C ARG A 554 7.34 -3.56 17.88
N TRP A 555 7.60 -2.76 16.85
CA TRP A 555 8.81 -2.87 16.04
C TRP A 555 9.99 -2.31 16.83
N ASP A 556 10.93 -3.17 17.19
CA ASP A 556 12.21 -2.75 17.78
C ASP A 556 13.17 -2.35 16.64
N ILE A 557 13.64 -1.10 16.69
CA ILE A 557 14.65 -0.59 15.76
C ILE A 557 16.02 -1.13 16.19
N ALA A 558 16.73 -1.81 15.28
CA ALA A 558 18.06 -2.34 15.58
C ALA A 558 19.08 -1.20 15.78
N PRO A 559 19.87 -1.19 16.87
CA PRO A 559 20.93 -0.19 17.05
C PRO A 559 22.08 -0.44 16.06
N SER A 560 22.66 0.64 15.54
CA SER A 560 23.72 0.55 14.54
C SER A 560 25.01 -0.14 15.06
N ALA A 561 25.76 -0.72 14.13
CA ALA A 561 26.82 -1.71 14.38
C ALA A 561 28.05 -1.25 15.21
N SER A 562 28.07 0.01 15.68
CA SER A 562 29.19 0.59 16.44
C SER A 562 29.18 0.28 17.95
N ASN A 563 28.10 -0.29 18.50
CA ASN A 563 27.91 -0.46 19.96
C ASN A 563 27.90 -1.91 20.47
N LEU A 564 28.18 -2.92 19.62
CA LEU A 564 28.08 -4.34 19.98
C LEU A 564 29.20 -4.88 20.89
N ALA A 565 30.09 -4.02 21.39
CA ALA A 565 31.29 -4.38 22.16
C ALA A 565 31.16 -4.27 23.70
N ALA A 566 29.95 -4.13 24.26
CA ALA A 566 29.76 -4.12 25.72
C ALA A 566 28.35 -4.51 26.20
N ARG A 567 28.12 -5.81 26.50
CA ARG A 567 27.37 -6.35 27.67
C ARG A 567 26.89 -7.81 27.47
N ALA A 568 27.62 -8.73 28.09
CA ALA A 568 27.05 -9.91 28.75
C ALA A 568 27.21 -9.68 30.28
N PRO A 569 26.39 -10.25 31.19
CA PRO A 569 26.30 -11.71 31.34
C PRO A 569 24.92 -12.32 31.74
N ALA A 570 24.83 -13.62 31.47
CA ALA A 570 24.17 -14.70 32.24
C ALA A 570 22.89 -14.47 33.09
N ALA A 571 21.84 -15.24 32.76
CA ALA A 571 21.03 -15.98 33.74
C ALA A 571 20.40 -17.23 33.10
N ILE A 572 20.53 -18.40 33.74
CA ILE A 572 19.86 -19.67 33.36
C ILE A 572 19.32 -20.33 34.65
N HIS A 573 18.28 -21.16 34.52
CA HIS A 573 17.70 -22.12 35.49
C HIS A 573 16.55 -21.71 36.45
N LEU A 574 15.41 -22.36 36.18
CA LEU A 574 14.61 -23.23 37.09
C LEU A 574 13.54 -22.67 38.06
N TRP A 575 12.67 -23.62 38.45
CA TRP A 575 11.63 -23.63 39.51
C TRP A 575 10.31 -22.87 39.24
N TRP A 576 9.12 -23.39 39.60
CA TRP A 576 8.72 -24.77 39.99
C TRP A 576 7.19 -24.97 39.91
N VAL A 577 6.72 -26.21 40.11
CA VAL A 577 5.29 -26.58 40.20
C VAL A 577 4.94 -27.01 41.63
N LYS A 578 3.90 -26.42 42.25
CA LYS A 578 3.11 -26.93 43.41
C LYS A 578 2.01 -25.90 43.78
N GLU A 579 0.84 -26.21 44.37
CA GLU A 579 0.11 -27.47 44.62
C GLU A 579 -1.34 -27.16 45.06
N ARG A 580 -2.21 -28.19 45.06
CA ARG A 580 -3.52 -28.39 45.76
C ARG A 580 -4.71 -28.57 44.80
N SER A 581 -5.24 -29.76 44.49
CA SER A 581 -5.60 -30.98 45.26
C SER A 581 -7.04 -30.98 45.82
N ARG A 582 -7.88 -31.94 45.35
CA ARG A 582 -8.79 -32.74 46.19
C ARG A 582 -9.46 -33.87 45.40
N THR A 583 -9.33 -35.10 45.90
CA THR A 583 -10.28 -36.27 45.80
C THR A 583 -10.70 -36.77 44.39
N ASN A 584 -10.76 -38.08 44.10
CA ASN A 584 -10.64 -39.28 44.95
C ASN A 584 -10.17 -40.54 44.18
N SER A 585 -9.84 -41.59 44.96
CA SER A 585 -9.67 -43.03 44.66
C SER A 585 -10.38 -43.62 43.40
N THR A 586 -9.91 -44.70 42.76
CA THR A 586 -9.34 -45.97 43.30
C THR A 586 -8.29 -46.68 42.40
N SER A 587 -7.58 -47.64 43.01
CA SER A 587 -6.83 -48.80 42.42
C SER A 587 -7.30 -49.32 41.04
N SER A 588 -6.41 -49.84 40.19
CA SER A 588 -5.74 -51.14 40.43
C SER A 588 -4.40 -51.36 39.69
N THR A 589 -3.74 -52.47 40.02
CA THR A 589 -2.36 -52.84 39.65
C THR A 589 -2.27 -53.72 38.39
N PHE A 590 -1.20 -53.57 37.62
CA PHE A 590 -0.56 -54.69 36.91
C PHE A 590 0.97 -54.54 36.90
N SER A 591 1.70 -55.65 36.76
CA SER A 591 3.12 -55.71 37.17
C SER A 591 4.01 -56.63 36.31
N GLY A 592 5.24 -56.18 36.05
CA GLY A 592 6.30 -56.96 35.39
C GLY A 592 6.36 -56.77 33.86
N ARG A 593 7.50 -56.94 33.19
CA ARG A 593 8.88 -57.28 33.66
C ARG A 593 9.92 -56.43 32.92
N MET A 594 11.13 -56.33 33.49
CA MET A 594 12.32 -55.82 32.79
C MET A 594 12.89 -56.87 31.82
N GLY A 595 13.62 -56.41 30.81
CA GLY A 595 14.49 -57.25 29.96
C GLY A 595 15.16 -56.45 28.84
N PRO A 596 16.41 -55.97 29.03
CA PRO A 596 17.13 -55.21 28.01
C PRO A 596 18.13 -56.09 27.23
N SER A 597 18.23 -55.89 25.92
CA SER A 597 19.40 -56.29 25.12
C SER A 597 19.42 -55.53 23.80
N SER A 598 20.61 -55.07 23.40
CA SER A 598 20.86 -54.34 22.15
C SER A 598 21.65 -55.17 21.15
N THR A 599 21.19 -55.22 19.91
CA THR A 599 21.97 -55.40 18.66
C THR A 599 21.17 -54.78 17.53
#